data_AF-A0A7C2IEZ5-F1
#
_entry.id   AF-A0A7C2IEZ5-F1
#
_cell.length_a   1.000
_cell.length_b   1.000
_cell.length_c   1.000
_cell.angle_alpha   90.00
_cell.angle_beta   90.00
_cell.angle_gamma   90.00
#
_symmetry.space_group_name_H-M   'P 1'
#
loop_
_entity.id
_entity.type
_entity.pdbx_description
1 polymer ?
#
loop_
_entity_poly.entity_id
_entity_poly.type
_entity_poly.pdbx_seq_one_letter_code
_entity_poly.pdbx_strand_id
1 'polypeptide(L)'
;MRALDTSAEADALQREIQRRLGGPSRLRLALEMSVAARALALARLRQRHPDYSALELKKALLRLMFAADNLGLQASQREARL
;
A
#
# COMPACT_ATOMS: atom_id res chain seq x y z
N MET A 1 -0.51 -13.60 -1.45
CA MET A 1 -1.80 -13.79 -0.77
C MET A 1 -2.89 -13.12 -1.62
N ARG A 2 -4.05 -13.76 -1.80
CA ARG A 2 -5.22 -13.18 -2.47
C ARG A 2 -5.97 -12.27 -1.48
N ALA A 3 -6.54 -11.16 -1.95
CA ALA A 3 -7.37 -10.30 -1.09
C ALA A 3 -8.70 -11.00 -0.75
N LEU A 4 -9.21 -10.81 0.48
CA LEU A 4 -10.42 -11.51 0.93
C LEU A 4 -11.70 -10.97 0.28
N ASP A 5 -11.66 -9.75 -0.25
CA ASP A 5 -12.73 -9.04 -0.95
C ASP A 5 -12.73 -9.25 -2.48
N THR A 6 -11.93 -10.20 -2.98
CA THR A 6 -11.93 -10.60 -4.40
C THR A 6 -12.15 -12.09 -4.57
N SER A 7 -12.76 -12.50 -5.68
CA SER A 7 -12.92 -13.92 -6.00
C SER A 7 -11.58 -14.57 -6.39
N ALA A 8 -11.49 -15.90 -6.30
CA ALA A 8 -10.28 -16.62 -6.66
C ALA A 8 -9.97 -16.49 -8.16
N GLU A 9 -11.00 -16.50 -8.98
CA GLU A 9 -10.96 -16.40 -10.43
C GLU A 9 -10.45 -15.01 -10.85
N ALA A 10 -10.96 -13.95 -10.23
CA ALA A 10 -10.55 -12.58 -10.52
C ALA A 10 -9.08 -12.32 -10.13
N ASP A 11 -8.63 -12.81 -8.97
CA ASP A 11 -7.22 -12.71 -8.55
C ASP A 11 -6.29 -13.46 -9.51
N ALA A 12 -6.68 -14.67 -9.94
CA ALA A 12 -5.91 -15.47 -10.90
C ALA A 12 -5.78 -14.75 -12.25
N LEU A 13 -6.90 -14.23 -12.78
CA LEU A 13 -6.92 -13.49 -14.05
C LEU A 13 -6.05 -12.23 -13.97
N GLN A 14 -6.17 -11.45 -12.90
CA GLN A 14 -5.38 -10.24 -12.71
C GLN A 14 -3.88 -10.54 -12.69
N ARG A 15 -3.45 -11.61 -11.98
CA ARG A 15 -2.04 -12.05 -11.96
C ARG A 15 -1.55 -12.47 -13.34
N GLU A 16 -2.38 -13.18 -14.09
CA GLU A 16 -2.04 -13.58 -15.45
C GLU A 16 -1.84 -12.37 -16.36
N ILE A 17 -2.77 -11.42 -16.34
CA ILE A 17 -2.66 -10.16 -17.10
C ILE A 17 -1.36 -9.44 -16.71
N GLN A 18 -1.09 -9.26 -15.41
CA GLN A 18 0.10 -8.55 -14.94
C GLN A 18 1.41 -9.25 -15.34
N ARG A 19 1.44 -10.58 -15.40
CA ARG A 19 2.61 -11.34 -15.89
C ARG A 19 2.85 -11.15 -17.39
N ARG A 20 1.77 -11.03 -18.16
CA ARG A 20 1.84 -10.77 -19.61
C ARG A 20 2.22 -9.30 -19.91
N LEU A 21 2.02 -8.38 -18.97
CA LEU A 21 2.52 -7.01 -19.10
C LEU A 21 4.06 -7.00 -19.08
N GLY A 22 4.65 -6.45 -20.14
CA GLY A 22 6.07 -6.12 -20.17
C GLY A 22 6.47 -5.16 -19.05
N GLY A 23 7.77 -5.11 -18.73
CA GLY A 23 8.29 -4.34 -17.59
C GLY A 23 7.79 -2.89 -17.49
N PRO A 24 7.88 -2.08 -18.57
CA PRO A 24 7.39 -0.69 -18.56
C PRO A 24 5.89 -0.57 -18.28
N SER A 25 5.06 -1.39 -18.92
CA SER A 25 3.60 -1.37 -18.72
C SER A 25 3.23 -1.80 -17.31
N ARG A 26 3.94 -2.79 -16.77
CA ARG A 26 3.75 -3.23 -15.40
C ARG A 26 4.14 -2.15 -14.38
N LEU A 27 5.24 -1.41 -14.63
CA LEU A 27 5.63 -0.28 -13.79
C LEU A 27 4.59 0.84 -13.83
N ARG A 28 4.10 1.18 -15.03
CA ARG A 28 3.03 2.17 -15.18
C ARG A 28 1.79 1.78 -14.38
N LEU A 29 1.33 0.54 -14.53
CA LEU A 29 0.18 0.03 -13.78
C LEU A 29 0.42 0.10 -12.27
N ALA A 30 1.63 -0.27 -11.80
CA ALA A 30 1.96 -0.19 -10.38
C ALA A 30 1.90 1.25 -9.85
N LEU A 31 2.35 2.23 -10.63
CA LEU A 31 2.26 3.65 -10.27
C LEU A 31 0.80 4.13 -10.21
N GLU A 32 -0.01 3.77 -11.21
CA GLU A 32 -1.44 4.10 -11.26
C GLU A 32 -2.19 3.52 -10.04
N MET A 33 -2.00 2.23 -9.76
CA MET A 33 -2.58 1.56 -8.60
C MET A 33 -2.12 2.20 -7.29
N SER A 34 -0.84 2.60 -7.20
CA SER A 34 -0.31 3.27 -6.01
C SER A 34 -0.94 4.65 -5.78
N VAL A 35 -1.24 5.41 -6.84
CA VAL A 35 -1.95 6.68 -6.74
C VAL A 35 -3.37 6.45 -6.22
N ALA A 36 -4.09 5.47 -6.76
CA ALA A 36 -5.45 5.12 -6.32
C ALA A 36 -5.47 4.68 -4.85
N ALA A 37 -4.54 3.80 -4.44
CA ALA A 37 -4.43 3.33 -3.07
C ALA A 37 -4.17 4.48 -2.07
N ARG A 38 -3.27 5.42 -2.40
CA ARG A 38 -3.02 6.61 -1.57
C ARG A 38 -4.23 7.53 -1.48
N ALA A 39 -5.00 7.70 -2.56
CA ALA A 39 -6.21 8.50 -2.55
C ALA A 39 -7.27 7.92 -1.62
N LEU A 40 -7.50 6.60 -1.68
CA LEU A 40 -8.41 5.88 -0.80
C LEU A 40 -7.97 5.98 0.67
N ALA A 41 -6.68 5.75 0.94
CA ALA A 41 -6.12 5.87 2.29
C ALA A 41 -6.29 7.29 2.85
N LEU A 42 -6.03 8.32 2.04
CA LEU A 42 -6.20 9.71 2.43
C LEU A 42 -7.66 10.06 2.72
N ALA A 43 -8.60 9.57 1.91
CA ALA A 43 -10.04 9.76 2.14
C ALA A 43 -10.47 9.17 3.50
N ARG A 44 -10.00 7.96 3.80
CA ARG A 44 -10.23 7.33 5.11
C ARG A 44 -9.62 8.13 6.26
N LEU A 45 -8.40 8.65 6.10
CA LEU A 45 -7.75 9.47 7.12
C LEU A 45 -8.53 10.74 7.41
N ARG A 46 -9.03 11.43 6.37
CA ARG A 46 -9.89 12.62 6.54
C ARG A 46 -11.17 12.30 7.29
N GLN A 47 -11.81 11.16 6.98
CA GLN A 47 -13.03 10.74 7.67
C GLN A 47 -12.78 10.43 9.16
N ARG A 48 -11.65 9.82 9.50
CA ARG A 48 -11.31 9.44 10.89
C ARG A 48 -10.71 10.57 11.72
N HIS A 49 -10.11 11.56 11.07
CA HIS A 49 -9.41 12.66 11.70
C HIS A 49 -9.83 13.98 11.03
N PRO A 50 -11.08 14.43 11.23
CA PRO A 50 -11.60 15.64 10.58
C PRO A 50 -10.81 16.90 10.95
N ASP A 51 -10.19 16.93 12.13
CA ASP A 51 -9.45 18.09 12.65
C ASP A 51 -7.98 18.14 12.20
N TYR A 52 -7.50 17.11 11.50
CA TYR A 52 -6.10 17.11 11.03
C TYR A 52 -5.87 18.17 9.96
N SER A 53 -4.79 18.93 10.12
CA SER A 53 -4.26 19.78 9.07
C SER A 53 -3.79 18.95 7.87
N ALA A 54 -3.61 19.60 6.72
CA ALA A 54 -3.09 18.96 5.52
C ALA A 54 -1.69 18.33 5.74
N LEU A 55 -0.85 18.94 6.58
CA LEU A 55 0.47 18.42 6.92
C LEU A 55 0.37 17.16 7.79
N GLU A 56 -0.55 17.14 8.76
CA GLU A 56 -0.78 15.97 9.62
C GLU A 56 -1.35 14.80 8.83
N LEU A 57 -2.27 15.04 7.90
CA LEU A 57 -2.76 14.02 6.97
C LEU A 57 -1.63 13.43 6.12
N LYS A 58 -0.74 14.26 5.58
CA LYS A 58 0.44 13.79 4.82
C LYS A 58 1.35 12.92 5.68
N LYS A 59 1.68 13.36 6.91
CA LYS A 59 2.51 12.59 7.85
C LYS A 59 1.85 11.26 8.22
N ALA A 60 0.54 11.25 8.47
CA ALA A 60 -0.21 10.04 8.77
C ALA A 60 -0.23 9.07 7.59
N LEU A 61 -0.42 9.57 6.36
CA LEU A 61 -0.35 8.76 5.14
C LEU A 61 1.04 8.14 4.96
N LEU A 62 2.12 8.91 5.15
CA LEU A 62 3.48 8.39 5.05
C LEU A 62 3.75 7.28 6.07
N ARG A 63 3.33 7.46 7.33
CA ARG A 63 3.45 6.41 8.36
C ARG A 63 2.67 5.16 7.98
N LEU A 64 1.45 5.32 7.48
CA LEU A 64 0.63 4.18 7.05
C LEU A 64 1.26 3.42 5.88
N MET A 65 1.87 4.11 4.91
CA MET A 65 2.43 3.46 3.71
C MET A 65 3.82 2.86 3.96
N PHE A 66 4.62 3.45 4.84
CA PHE A 66 6.04 3.15 4.98
C PHE A 66 6.48 2.81 6.41
N ALA A 67 5.54 2.47 7.32
CA ALA A 67 5.92 1.88 8.60
C ALA A 67 6.82 0.66 8.40
N ALA A 68 7.78 0.46 9.30
CA ALA A 68 8.74 -0.64 9.25
C ALA A 68 8.05 -2.01 9.04
N ASP A 69 6.94 -2.22 9.74
CA ASP A 69 6.10 -3.41 9.62
C ASP A 69 5.59 -3.64 8.19
N ASN A 70 5.20 -2.57 7.49
CA ASN A 70 4.68 -2.64 6.11
C ASN A 70 5.78 -2.80 5.05
N LEU A 71 7.02 -2.50 5.40
CA LEU A 71 8.18 -2.70 4.53
C LEU A 71 8.86 -4.06 4.76
N GLY A 72 8.32 -4.91 5.64
CA GLY A 72 8.96 -6.18 6.02
C GLY A 72 10.28 -6.00 6.76
N LEU A 73 10.54 -4.79 7.27
CA LEU A 73 11.74 -4.43 8.02
C LEU A 73 11.47 -4.64 9.51
N GLN A 74 11.22 -5.88 9.94
CA GLN A 74 11.26 -6.15 11.37
C GLN A 74 12.71 -6.11 11.85
N ALA A 75 12.89 -5.35 12.92
CA ALA A 75 14.14 -4.93 13.50
C ALA A 75 15.05 -6.12 13.88
N SER A 76 16.23 -6.17 13.26
CA SER A 76 17.45 -6.80 13.78
C SER A 76 17.97 -6.14 15.08
N GLN A 77 17.15 -5.36 15.78
CA GLN A 77 17.56 -4.61 16.98
C GLN A 77 17.08 -5.23 18.31
N ARG A 78 16.54 -6.45 18.29
CA ARG A 78 16.20 -7.16 19.54
C ARG A 78 17.35 -7.97 20.14
N GLU A 79 18.46 -8.17 19.42
CA GLU A 79 19.60 -8.99 19.89
C GLU A 79 20.76 -8.18 20.53
N ALA A 80 20.74 -6.85 20.49
CA ALA A 80 21.80 -6.01 21.08
C ALA A 80 21.51 -5.55 22.54
N ARG A 81 20.53 -6.16 23.22
CA ARG A 81 20.23 -5.94 24.64
C ARG A 81 20.06 -7.28 25.37
N LEU A 82 21.11 -8.07 25.37
CA LEU A 82 21.46 -9.05 26.42
C LEU A 82 22.98 -8.97 26.61
#